data_AF-A0A5C8TJH0-F1
#
_entry.id   AF-A0A5C8TJH0-F1
#
_cell.length_a   1.000
_cell.length_b   1.000
_cell.length_c   1.000
_cell.angle_alpha   90.00
_cell.angle_beta   90.00
_cell.angle_gamma   90.00
#
_symmetry.space_group_name_H-M   'P 1'
#
loop_
_entity.id
_entity.type
_entity.pdbx_description
1 polymer ?
#
loop_
_entity_poly.entity_id
_entity_poly.type
_entity_poly.pdbx_seq_one_letter_code
_entity_poly.pdbx_strand_id
1 'polypeptide(L)'
;MRSPVLSLLAMLVLIDAGSTAMATATDPRALERAWHRCLRESYAHQPPGQSRAGDERNALDECKVQEDAFVASLMAAGPAQDGRTGTVWARTWAAFVEPLTAWIGGLRR
;
A
#
# COMPACT_ATOMS: atom_id res chain seq x y z
N MET A 1 29.74 -34.07 7.61
CA MET A 1 28.63 -33.27 8.19
C MET A 1 28.42 -32.08 7.26
N ARG A 2 27.75 -32.27 6.12
CA ARG A 2 26.32 -31.96 5.89
C ARG A 2 25.96 -30.56 6.43
N SER A 3 26.21 -29.54 5.61
CA SER A 3 25.76 -28.16 5.84
C SER A 3 24.32 -28.04 5.31
N PRO A 4 23.28 -27.95 6.15
CA PRO A 4 21.89 -27.86 5.71
C PRO A 4 21.44 -26.42 5.43
N VAL A 5 22.32 -25.43 5.64
CA VAL A 5 21.94 -24.00 5.66
C VAL A 5 21.73 -23.42 4.27
N LEU A 6 22.37 -23.98 3.24
CA LEU A 6 22.22 -23.50 1.86
C LEU A 6 20.88 -23.91 1.21
N SER A 7 20.15 -24.86 1.82
CA SER A 7 18.90 -25.36 1.24
C SER A 7 17.66 -24.52 1.59
N LEU A 8 17.77 -23.57 2.52
CA LEU A 8 16.66 -22.69 2.92
C LEU A 8 16.48 -21.47 2.02
N LEU A 9 17.54 -21.03 1.32
CA LEU A 9 17.47 -19.85 0.44
C LEU A 9 16.79 -20.14 -0.90
N ALA A 10 16.61 -21.41 -1.29
CA ALA A 10 15.94 -21.80 -2.52
C ALA A 10 14.40 -21.79 -2.43
N MET A 11 13.81 -21.72 -1.23
CA MET A 11 12.35 -21.78 -1.04
C MET A 11 11.64 -20.41 -1.08
N LEU A 12 12.38 -19.30 -1.12
CA LEU A 12 11.78 -17.95 -1.20
C LEU A 12 11.58 -17.44 -2.64
N VAL A 13 11.86 -18.27 -3.65
CA VAL A 13 11.77 -17.88 -5.08
C VAL A 13 10.44 -18.33 -5.73
N LEU A 14 9.52 -18.94 -4.97
CA LEU A 14 8.27 -19.50 -5.49
C LEU A 14 7.01 -18.92 -4.83
N ILE A 15 6.95 -17.58 -4.70
CA ILE A 15 5.65 -16.90 -4.78
C ILE A 15 5.57 -16.31 -6.17
N ASP A 16 5.28 -17.23 -7.09
CA ASP A 16 5.07 -17.05 -8.51
C ASP A 16 3.81 -16.22 -8.77
N ALA A 17 3.97 -15.27 -9.69
CA ALA A 17 3.01 -14.89 -10.73
C ALA A 17 1.51 -14.99 -10.38
N GLY A 18 1.06 -14.17 -9.43
CA GLY A 18 -0.35 -13.83 -9.26
C GLY A 18 -0.71 -12.55 -9.99
N SER A 19 -0.83 -12.61 -11.32
CA SER A 19 -1.31 -11.52 -12.20
C SER A 19 -0.37 -10.34 -12.37
N THR A 20 0.46 -10.43 -13.41
CA THR A 20 0.72 -9.33 -14.33
C THR A 20 -0.61 -8.75 -14.85
N ALA A 21 -1.34 -8.03 -14.00
CA ALA A 21 -2.37 -7.11 -14.48
C ALA A 21 -1.61 -6.01 -15.21
N MET A 22 -1.50 -6.20 -16.54
CA MET A 22 -1.01 -5.25 -17.53
C MET A 22 -0.89 -3.84 -16.96
N ALA A 23 0.35 -3.44 -16.68
CA ALA A 23 0.69 -2.03 -16.53
C ALA A 23 0.60 -1.35 -17.90
N THR A 24 -0.58 -1.40 -18.53
CA THR A 24 -1.01 -0.31 -19.40
C THR A 24 -1.02 0.92 -18.51
N ALA A 25 -0.47 2.03 -18.97
CA ALA A 25 -0.53 3.33 -18.28
C ALA A 25 -1.99 3.63 -17.92
N THR A 26 -2.39 3.20 -16.73
CA THR A 26 -3.79 3.17 -16.34
C THR A 26 -4.02 4.53 -15.72
N ASP A 27 -4.94 5.26 -16.31
CA ASP A 27 -5.45 6.53 -15.77
C ASP A 27 -5.58 6.42 -14.24
N PRO A 28 -4.87 7.27 -13.46
CA PRO A 28 -4.95 7.25 -12.00
C PRO A 28 -6.40 7.30 -11.48
N ARG A 29 -7.31 7.93 -12.21
CA ARG A 29 -8.74 7.97 -11.86
C ARG A 29 -9.45 6.63 -12.08
N ALA A 30 -9.00 5.81 -13.01
CA ALA A 30 -9.51 4.45 -13.17
C ALA A 30 -9.02 3.54 -12.04
N LEU A 31 -7.75 3.67 -11.65
CA LEU A 31 -7.17 2.93 -10.52
C LEU A 31 -7.82 3.32 -9.19
N GLU A 32 -8.02 4.62 -8.94
CA GLU A 32 -8.75 5.13 -7.77
C GLU A 32 -10.16 4.53 -7.66
N ARG A 33 -10.90 4.49 -8.79
CA ARG A 33 -12.24 3.90 -8.83
C ARG A 33 -12.23 2.40 -8.57
N ALA A 34 -11.25 1.68 -9.08
CA ALA A 34 -11.08 0.26 -8.86
C ALA A 34 -10.79 -0.04 -7.38
N TRP A 35 -9.88 0.72 -6.77
CA TRP A 35 -9.56 0.62 -5.35
C TRP A 35 -10.78 0.91 -4.47
N HIS A 36 -11.49 2.01 -4.72
CA HIS A 36 -12.72 2.33 -3.97
C HIS A 36 -13.84 1.32 -4.17
N ARG A 37 -13.93 0.67 -5.34
CA ARG A 37 -14.90 -0.41 -5.57
C ARG A 37 -14.55 -1.61 -4.70
N CYS A 38 -13.29 -2.05 -4.72
CA CYS A 38 -12.82 -3.14 -3.87
C CYS A 38 -13.14 -2.85 -2.40
N LEU A 39 -12.80 -1.65 -1.89
CA LEU A 39 -13.05 -1.31 -0.49
C LEU A 39 -14.53 -1.40 -0.11
N ARG A 40 -15.44 -0.90 -0.96
CA ARG A 40 -16.88 -1.00 -0.69
C ARG A 40 -17.37 -2.44 -0.68
N GLU A 41 -16.91 -3.23 -1.63
CA GLU A 41 -17.29 -4.65 -1.73
C GLU A 41 -16.72 -5.44 -0.55
N SER A 42 -15.43 -5.33 -0.25
CA SER A 42 -14.79 -6.03 0.86
C SER A 42 -15.35 -5.61 2.21
N TYR A 43 -15.67 -4.33 2.41
CA TYR A 43 -16.33 -3.87 3.64
C TYR A 43 -17.76 -4.40 3.78
N ALA A 44 -18.52 -4.48 2.68
CA ALA A 44 -19.89 -5.01 2.69
C ALA A 44 -19.96 -6.51 3.01
N HIS A 45 -18.89 -7.26 2.76
CA HIS A 45 -18.82 -8.71 3.03
C HIS A 45 -18.10 -9.06 4.34
N GLN A 46 -17.89 -8.10 5.24
CA GLN A 46 -17.21 -8.37 6.51
C GLN A 46 -18.01 -9.32 7.42
N PRO A 47 -17.33 -10.24 8.14
CA PRO A 47 -17.97 -11.11 9.10
C PRO A 47 -18.66 -10.32 10.22
N PRO A 48 -19.87 -10.72 10.65
CA PRO A 48 -20.53 -10.07 11.77
C PRO A 48 -19.76 -10.28 13.08
N GLY A 49 -19.84 -9.30 13.99
CA GLY A 49 -19.27 -9.40 15.33
C GLY A 49 -17.85 -8.86 15.48
N GLN A 50 -17.26 -8.32 14.41
CA GLN A 50 -16.01 -7.57 14.49
C GLN A 50 -16.25 -6.10 14.86
N SER A 51 -15.21 -5.48 15.41
CA SER A 51 -15.21 -4.03 15.60
C SER A 51 -15.08 -3.33 14.25
N ARG A 52 -15.67 -2.14 14.11
CA ARG A 52 -15.53 -1.30 12.91
C ARG A 52 -14.06 -1.10 12.48
N ALA A 53 -13.15 -0.91 13.43
CA ALA A 53 -11.74 -0.76 13.14
C ALA A 53 -11.10 -2.05 12.59
N GLY A 54 -11.61 -3.22 13.00
CA GLY A 54 -11.23 -4.52 12.43
C GLY A 54 -11.73 -4.67 10.99
N ASP A 55 -12.99 -4.32 10.75
CA ASP A 55 -13.61 -4.36 9.41
C ASP A 55 -12.88 -3.47 8.41
N GLU A 56 -12.52 -2.26 8.84
CA GLU A 56 -11.74 -1.30 8.03
C GLU A 56 -10.35 -1.87 7.68
N ARG A 57 -9.66 -2.48 8.65
CA ARG A 57 -8.33 -3.10 8.41
C ARG A 57 -8.42 -4.30 7.48
N ASN A 58 -9.42 -5.14 7.65
CA ASN A 58 -9.59 -6.34 6.85
C ASN A 58 -9.96 -6.00 5.39
N ALA A 59 -10.79 -4.96 5.18
CA ALA A 59 -11.09 -4.46 3.85
C ALA A 59 -9.86 -3.83 3.16
N LEU A 60 -9.00 -3.12 3.92
CA LEU A 60 -7.74 -2.58 3.39
C LEU A 60 -6.75 -3.69 3.00
N ASP A 61 -6.64 -4.73 3.83
CA ASP A 61 -5.74 -5.87 3.58
C ASP A 61 -6.14 -6.62 2.31
N GLU A 62 -7.44 -6.90 2.13
CA GLU A 62 -7.98 -7.54 0.93
C GLU A 62 -7.72 -6.70 -0.35
N CYS A 63 -7.78 -5.37 -0.23
CA CYS A 63 -7.66 -4.45 -1.37
C CYS A 63 -6.25 -3.92 -1.62
N LYS A 64 -5.22 -4.59 -1.05
CA LYS A 64 -3.84 -4.11 -1.09
C LYS A 64 -3.26 -4.01 -2.51
N VAL A 65 -3.61 -4.94 -3.39
CA VAL A 65 -3.14 -4.96 -4.78
C VAL A 65 -3.60 -3.71 -5.55
N GLN A 66 -4.86 -3.31 -5.38
CA GLN A 66 -5.44 -2.14 -6.04
C GLN A 66 -4.88 -0.84 -5.45
N GLU A 67 -4.63 -0.81 -4.13
CA GLU A 67 -3.94 0.29 -3.47
C GLU A 67 -2.53 0.48 -4.05
N ASP A 68 -1.74 -0.60 -4.12
CA ASP A 68 -0.35 -0.54 -4.59
C ASP A 68 -0.27 -0.11 -6.06
N ALA A 69 -1.18 -0.58 -6.91
CA ALA A 69 -1.26 -0.14 -8.30
C ALA A 69 -1.60 1.36 -8.41
N PHE A 70 -2.55 1.85 -7.60
CA PHE A 70 -2.90 3.27 -7.55
C PHE A 70 -1.74 4.12 -7.05
N VAL A 71 -1.11 3.74 -5.93
CA VAL A 71 0.05 4.46 -5.37
C VAL A 71 1.21 4.46 -6.35
N ALA A 72 1.52 3.33 -6.98
CA ALA A 72 2.55 3.26 -8.01
C ALA A 72 2.27 4.23 -9.17
N SER A 73 1.01 4.37 -9.60
CA SER A 73 0.63 5.33 -10.65
C SER A 73 0.82 6.78 -10.22
N LEU A 74 0.53 7.12 -8.95
CA LEU A 74 0.75 8.47 -8.42
C LEU A 74 2.24 8.79 -8.32
N MET A 75 3.05 7.82 -7.88
CA MET A 75 4.50 7.97 -7.79
C MET A 75 5.13 8.12 -9.18
N ALA A 76 4.61 7.41 -10.19
CA ALA A 76 5.05 7.53 -11.58
C ALA A 76 4.63 8.84 -12.25
N ALA A 77 3.48 9.41 -11.87
CA ALA A 77 2.99 10.69 -12.41
C ALA A 77 3.81 11.91 -11.92
N GLY A 78 4.62 11.75 -10.87
CA GLY A 78 5.37 12.85 -10.26
C GLY A 78 4.46 13.87 -9.54
N PRO A 79 5.03 14.91 -8.90
CA PRO A 79 4.23 15.94 -8.24
C PRO A 79 3.30 16.60 -9.27
N ALA A 80 2.00 16.61 -8.99
CA ALA A 80 1.04 17.30 -9.84
C ALA A 80 1.52 18.74 -10.11
N GLN A 81 1.39 19.20 -11.36
CA GLN A 81 1.80 20.54 -11.79
C GLN A 81 1.07 21.67 -11.04
N ASP A 82 0.09 21.35 -10.19
CA ASP A 82 -0.44 22.22 -9.15
C ASP A 82 0.47 22.22 -7.91
N GLY A 83 1.69 22.74 -8.08
CA GLY A 83 2.71 22.78 -7.03
C GLY A 83 2.28 23.48 -5.73
N ARG A 84 1.17 24.22 -5.74
CA ARG A 84 0.60 24.87 -4.56
C ARG A 84 -0.20 23.91 -3.66
N THR A 85 -0.96 23.00 -4.25
CA THR A 85 -1.76 22.01 -3.51
C THR A 85 -0.88 20.86 -3.02
N GLY A 86 0.07 20.42 -3.85
CA GLY A 86 1.06 19.41 -3.49
C GLY A 86 1.98 19.85 -2.34
N THR A 87 2.38 21.12 -2.29
CA THR A 87 3.22 21.63 -1.18
C THR A 87 2.47 21.80 0.12
N VAL A 88 1.16 22.12 0.09
CA VAL A 88 0.33 22.17 1.31
C VAL A 88 0.17 20.77 1.88
N TRP A 89 -0.23 19.79 1.06
CA TRP A 89 -0.37 18.41 1.49
C TRP A 89 0.95 17.84 2.01
N ALA A 90 2.05 18.03 1.29
CA ALA A 90 3.37 17.55 1.72
C ALA A 90 3.81 18.16 3.07
N ARG A 91 3.53 19.45 3.31
CA ARG A 91 3.89 20.12 4.56
C ARG A 91 3.02 19.65 5.73
N THR A 92 1.73 19.44 5.51
CA THR A 92 0.82 18.87 6.51
C THR A 92 1.21 17.43 6.84
N TRP A 93 1.59 16.65 5.83
CA TRP A 93 2.03 15.28 6.01
C TRP A 93 3.38 15.19 6.74
N ALA A 94 4.33 16.05 6.38
CA ALA A 94 5.61 16.16 7.07
C ALA A 94 5.43 16.51 8.56
N ALA A 95 4.53 17.43 8.91
CA ALA A 95 4.24 17.78 10.30
C ALA A 95 3.71 16.59 11.13
N PHE A 96 3.08 15.61 10.49
CA PHE A 96 2.64 14.37 11.14
C PHE A 96 3.75 13.32 11.22
N VAL A 97 4.59 13.20 10.19
CA VAL A 97 5.63 12.17 10.07
C VAL A 97 6.93 12.55 10.81
N GLU A 98 7.30 13.83 10.85
CA GLU A 98 8.52 14.31 11.54
C GLU A 98 8.60 13.85 13.01
N PRO A 99 7.55 14.01 13.84
CA PRO A 99 7.57 13.54 15.23
C PRO A 99 7.81 12.02 15.35
N LEU A 100 7.23 11.23 14.45
CA LEU A 100 7.39 9.77 14.43
C LEU A 100 8.82 9.37 14.04
N THR A 101 9.38 10.01 13.01
CA THR A 101 10.76 9.76 12.58
C THR A 101 11.79 10.20 13.63
N ALA A 102 11.55 11.31 14.33
CA ALA A 102 12.41 11.76 15.43
C ALA A 102 12.42 10.76 16.60
N TRP A 103 11.26 10.19 16.95
CA TRP A 103 11.15 9.17 17.99
C TRP A 103 11.89 7.87 17.62
N ILE A 104 11.71 7.36 16.39
CA ILE A 104 12.44 6.18 15.89
C ILE A 104 13.96 6.44 15.86
N GLY A 105 14.38 7.64 15.44
CA GLY A 105 15.78 8.05 15.44
C GLY A 105 16.40 8.15 16.83
N GLY A 106 15.60 8.50 17.84
CA GLY A 106 16.01 8.52 19.25
C GLY A 106 16.17 7.12 19.85
N LEU A 107 15.32 6.17 19.46
CA LEU A 107 15.41 4.75 19.90
C LEU A 107 16.60 3.99 19.31
N ARG A 108 17.20 4.51 18.24
CA ARG A 108 18.29 3.86 17.50
C ARG A 108 19.69 4.34 17.94
N ARG A 109 19.78 5.25 18.91
CA ARG A 109 21.03 5.73 19.51
C ARG A 109 21.31 5.09 20.86
#